data_AF-A0AAD1VQ87-F1
#
_entry.id   AF-A0AAD1VQ87-F1
#
_cell.length_a   1.000
_cell.length_b   1.000
_cell.length_c   1.000
_cell.angle_alpha   90.00
_cell.angle_beta   90.00
_cell.angle_gamma   90.00
#
_symmetry.space_group_name_H-M   'P 1'
#
loop_
_entity.id
_entity.type
_entity.pdbx_description
1 polymer ?
#
loop_
_entity_poly.entity_id
_entity_poly.type
_entity_poly.pdbx_seq_one_letter_code
_entity_poly.pdbx_strand_id
1 'polypeptide(L)'
;MLLLDRVHWVAKPPDSTPRDVLLREHYYHIKELVLKSHRSKADPHKEYLSECIMADLSAATLRRRRDFNQVTTELRNHGICYRWGFPTKIIITKNGKSTYFASP
;
A
#
# COMPACT_ATOMS: atom_id res chain seq x y z
N MET A 1 20.59 -5.11 -4.58
CA MET A 1 20.82 -4.10 -5.63
C MET A 1 19.46 -3.63 -6.14
N LEU A 2 19.23 -2.32 -6.23
CA LEU A 2 18.00 -1.76 -6.81
C LEU A 2 18.11 -1.84 -8.34
N LEU A 3 17.19 -2.56 -8.98
CA LEU A 3 17.13 -2.70 -10.44
C LEU A 3 15.70 -2.46 -10.90
N LEU A 4 15.53 -1.53 -11.84
CA LEU A 4 14.23 -1.09 -12.35
C LEU A 4 14.06 -1.56 -13.79
N ASP A 5 12.97 -2.28 -14.06
CA ASP A 5 12.61 -2.68 -15.42
C ASP A 5 12.00 -1.51 -16.21
N ARG A 6 11.23 -0.66 -15.52
CA ARG A 6 10.50 0.46 -16.13
C ARG A 6 10.14 1.53 -15.11
N VAL A 7 10.19 2.79 -15.54
CA VAL A 7 9.67 3.96 -14.81
C VAL A 7 8.97 4.87 -15.80
N HIS A 8 7.74 5.28 -15.51
CA HIS A 8 7.04 6.26 -16.35
C HIS A 8 5.93 6.97 -15.59
N TRP A 9 5.49 8.12 -16.12
CA TRP A 9 4.32 8.82 -15.63
C TRP A 9 3.05 8.05 -15.99
N VAL A 10 2.09 8.01 -15.07
CA VAL A 10 0.74 7.53 -15.35
C VAL A 10 0.03 8.56 -16.23
N ALA A 11 -0.64 8.08 -17.28
CA ALA A 11 -1.43 8.94 -18.14
C ALA A 11 -2.60 9.53 -17.35
N LYS A 12 -2.63 10.86 -17.24
CA LYS A 12 -3.69 11.61 -16.57
C LYS A 12 -4.08 12.81 -17.46
N PRO A 13 -5.38 13.18 -17.54
CA PRO A 13 -5.79 14.45 -18.13
C PRO A 13 -5.00 15.63 -17.53
N PRO A 14 -4.81 16.74 -18.26
CA PRO A 14 -4.19 17.93 -17.71
C PRO A 14 -4.98 18.41 -16.50
N ASP A 15 -4.33 18.44 -15.34
CA ASP A 15 -4.89 18.85 -14.05
C ASP A 15 -3.79 19.59 -13.28
N SER A 16 -4.17 20.28 -12.21
CA SER A 16 -3.27 21.04 -11.33
C SER A 16 -2.38 20.18 -10.42
N THR A 17 -2.68 18.89 -10.27
CA THR A 17 -1.88 18.00 -9.41
C THR A 17 -0.76 17.30 -10.20
N PRO A 18 0.40 17.03 -9.59
CA PRO A 18 1.42 16.15 -10.16
C PRO A 18 0.84 14.79 -10.59
N ARG A 19 1.42 14.21 -11.66
CA ARG A 19 1.07 12.85 -12.10
C ARG A 19 1.76 11.82 -11.21
N ASP A 20 1.10 10.70 -10.98
CA ASP A 20 1.75 9.56 -10.31
C ASP A 20 2.85 8.98 -11.21
N VAL A 21 3.92 8.47 -10.59
CA VAL A 21 4.96 7.69 -11.25
C VAL A 21 4.69 6.21 -11.00
N LEU A 22 4.62 5.43 -12.08
CA LEU A 22 4.60 3.98 -12.00
C LEU A 22 6.03 3.44 -12.17
N LEU A 23 6.46 2.67 -11.18
CA LEU A 23 7.78 2.06 -11.13
C LEU A 23 7.62 0.54 -11.05
N ARG A 24 8.36 -0.16 -11.92
CA ARG A 24 8.42 -1.62 -11.94
C ARG A 24 9.81 -2.06 -11.51
N GLU A 25 9.94 -2.56 -10.28
CA GLU A 25 11.15 -3.22 -9.83
C GLU A 25 11.29 -4.60 -10.48
N HIS A 26 12.53 -4.96 -10.79
CA HIS A 26 12.85 -6.28 -11.32
C HIS A 26 12.55 -7.40 -10.31
N TYR A 27 12.87 -7.15 -9.03
CA TYR A 27 12.73 -8.14 -7.96
C TYR A 27 11.56 -7.82 -7.03
N TYR A 28 10.62 -8.76 -6.90
CA TYR A 28 9.44 -8.62 -6.03
C TYR A 28 9.81 -8.32 -4.56
N HIS A 29 10.84 -8.96 -4.01
CA HIS A 29 11.24 -8.76 -2.62
C HIS A 29 11.77 -7.33 -2.37
N ILE A 30 12.37 -6.69 -3.37
CA ILE A 30 12.84 -5.29 -3.27
C ILE A 30 11.64 -4.35 -3.17
N LYS A 31 10.62 -4.53 -4.01
CA LYS A 31 9.36 -3.79 -3.92
C LYS A 31 8.74 -3.90 -2.52
N GLU A 32 8.68 -5.10 -1.96
CA GLU A 32 8.14 -5.31 -0.60
C GLU A 32 8.99 -4.66 0.50
N LEU A 33 10.33 -4.66 0.36
CA LEU A 33 11.24 -3.97 1.28
C LEU A 33 11.06 -2.45 1.23
N VAL A 34 10.94 -1.87 0.04
CA VAL A 34 10.69 -0.42 -0.15
C VAL A 34 9.36 -0.02 0.50
N LEU A 35 8.27 -0.74 0.20
CA LEU A 35 6.96 -0.49 0.79
C LEU A 35 6.96 -0.63 2.31
N LYS A 36 7.66 -1.64 2.85
CA LYS A 36 7.79 -1.84 4.30
C LYS A 36 8.56 -0.69 4.95
N SER A 37 9.70 -0.30 4.36
CA SER A 37 10.54 0.81 4.84
C SER A 37 9.77 2.13 4.89
N HIS A 38 9.06 2.45 3.81
CA HIS A 38 8.22 3.64 3.73
C HIS A 38 7.12 3.66 4.80
N ARG A 39 6.40 2.55 4.99
CA ARG A 39 5.34 2.45 6.02
C ARG A 39 5.86 2.55 7.45
N SER A 40 7.06 2.04 7.72
CA SER A 40 7.71 2.23 9.03
C SER A 40 8.17 3.67 9.26
N LYS A 41 8.09 4.55 8.26
CA LYS A 41 8.65 5.91 8.30
C LYS A 41 10.12 5.91 8.74
N ALA A 42 10.87 4.92 8.28
CA ALA A 42 12.30 4.86 8.56
C ALA A 42 12.99 5.99 7.80
N ASP A 43 13.27 7.08 8.52
CA ASP A 43 14.06 8.25 8.12
C ASP A 43 13.88 8.73 6.66
N PRO A 44 12.67 9.15 6.26
CA PRO A 44 12.51 9.86 5.00
C PRO A 44 13.27 11.18 5.03
N HIS A 45 14.07 11.46 4.00
CA HIS A 45 14.68 12.78 3.80
C HIS A 45 13.58 13.85 3.84
N LYS A 46 13.85 15.01 4.46
CA LYS A 46 12.84 16.05 4.74
C LYS A 46 12.05 16.49 3.50
N GLU A 47 12.70 16.46 2.34
CA GLU A 47 12.10 16.85 1.04
C GLU A 47 11.03 15.87 0.54
N TYR A 48 11.09 14.60 0.95
CA TYR A 48 10.19 13.53 0.48
C TYR A 48 9.11 13.16 1.52
N LEU A 49 8.95 13.97 2.57
CA LEU A 49 7.97 13.72 3.64
C LEU A 49 6.51 13.75 3.17
N SER A 50 6.22 14.49 2.09
CA SER A 50 4.90 14.61 1.50
C SER A 50 4.59 13.54 0.45
N GLU A 51 5.59 12.76 0.03
CA GLU A 51 5.41 11.73 -1.00
C GLU A 51 4.80 10.46 -0.40
N CYS A 52 3.84 9.87 -1.12
CA CYS A 52 3.18 8.64 -0.72
C CYS A 52 3.59 7.51 -1.67
N ILE A 53 4.17 6.44 -1.12
CA ILE A 53 4.50 5.23 -1.88
C ILE A 53 3.45 4.16 -1.61
N MET A 54 2.73 3.76 -2.64
CA MET A 54 1.69 2.74 -2.59
C MET A 54 1.98 1.61 -3.57
N ALA A 55 1.43 0.43 -3.29
CA ALA A 55 1.49 -0.68 -4.22
C ALA A 55 0.52 -0.45 -5.38
N ASP A 56 0.97 -0.70 -6.61
CA ASP A 56 0.10 -0.78 -7.77
C ASP A 56 -0.78 -2.04 -7.68
N LEU A 57 -2.09 -1.85 -7.75
CA LEU A 57 -3.08 -2.91 -7.57
C LEU A 57 -4.14 -2.79 -8.66
N SER A 58 -4.59 -3.94 -9.16
CA SER A 58 -5.67 -3.97 -10.14
C SER A 58 -6.95 -3.32 -9.61
N ALA A 59 -7.72 -2.71 -10.51
CA ALA A 59 -9.01 -2.09 -10.17
C ALA A 59 -9.98 -3.07 -9.46
N ALA A 60 -9.95 -4.36 -9.84
CA ALA A 60 -10.73 -5.39 -9.18
C ALA A 60 -10.30 -5.61 -7.71
N THR A 61 -9.00 -5.59 -7.44
CA THR A 61 -8.45 -5.70 -6.08
C THR A 61 -8.82 -4.48 -5.24
N LEU A 62 -8.68 -3.28 -5.82
CA LEU A 62 -9.06 -2.03 -5.15
C LEU A 62 -10.56 -1.99 -4.84
N ARG A 63 -11.42 -2.47 -5.75
CA ARG A 63 -12.86 -2.57 -5.51
C ARG A 63 -13.16 -3.49 -4.33
N ARG A 64 -12.58 -4.71 -4.31
CA ARG A 64 -12.78 -5.64 -3.18
C ARG A 64 -12.27 -5.09 -1.86
N ARG A 65 -11.20 -4.28 -1.86
CA ARG A 65 -10.74 -3.60 -0.63
C ARG A 65 -11.76 -2.60 -0.10
N ARG A 66 -12.53 -1.95 -0.97
CA ARG A 66 -13.58 -1.00 -0.55
C ARG A 66 -14.72 -1.69 0.18
N ASP A 67 -14.97 -2.97 -0.09
CA ASP A 67 -15.99 -3.75 0.61
C ASP A 67 -15.69 -3.87 2.12
N PHE A 68 -14.41 -3.73 2.52
CA PHE A 68 -13.99 -3.68 3.92
C PHE A 68 -13.90 -2.26 4.50
N ASN A 69 -14.41 -1.22 3.83
CA ASN A 69 -14.30 0.16 4.32
C ASN A 69 -14.92 0.32 5.72
N GLN A 70 -16.09 -0.30 5.95
CA GLN A 70 -16.73 -0.30 7.27
C GLN A 70 -15.86 -1.01 8.31
N VAL A 71 -15.41 -2.24 8.02
CA VAL A 71 -14.54 -3.03 8.90
C VAL A 71 -13.25 -2.26 9.25
N THR A 72 -12.57 -1.69 8.25
CA THR A 72 -11.33 -0.93 8.47
C THR A 72 -11.52 0.36 9.23
N THR A 73 -12.70 0.97 9.13
CA THR A 73 -13.09 2.16 9.90
C THR A 73 -13.29 1.79 11.36
N GLU A 74 -14.06 0.73 11.64
CA GLU A 74 -14.25 0.23 13.01
C GLU A 74 -12.93 -0.19 13.67
N LEU A 75 -12.08 -0.93 12.94
CA LEU A 75 -10.77 -1.31 13.46
C LEU A 75 -9.94 -0.06 13.84
N ARG A 76 -9.96 0.99 13.02
CA ARG A 76 -9.26 2.23 13.32
C ARG A 76 -9.85 2.96 14.52
N ASN A 77 -11.18 3.04 14.61
CA ASN A 77 -11.90 3.68 15.71
C ASN A 77 -11.59 3.01 17.06
N HIS A 78 -11.39 1.68 17.03
CA HIS A 78 -11.01 0.89 18.21
C HIS A 78 -9.50 0.78 18.44
N GLY A 79 -8.67 1.49 17.68
CA GLY A 79 -7.21 1.43 17.83
C GLY A 79 -6.60 0.07 17.48
N ILE A 80 -7.31 -0.76 16.71
CA ILE A 80 -6.85 -2.10 16.30
C ILE A 80 -6.05 -1.98 15.01
N CYS A 81 -4.75 -2.25 15.11
CA CYS A 81 -3.87 -2.32 13.96
C CYS A 81 -4.24 -3.49 13.03
N TYR A 82 -4.34 -3.21 11.73
CA TYR A 82 -4.53 -4.21 10.70
C TYR A 82 -3.54 -4.03 9.56
N ARG A 83 -3.37 -5.08 8.75
CA ARG A 83 -2.56 -5.08 7.53
C ARG A 83 -3.36 -5.67 6.37
N TRP A 84 -3.07 -5.22 5.16
CA TRP A 84 -3.60 -5.83 3.95
C TRP A 84 -2.75 -7.03 3.55
N GLY A 85 -3.38 -8.20 3.43
CA GLY A 85 -2.85 -9.36 2.71
C GLY A 85 -3.27 -9.33 1.24
N PHE A 86 -2.37 -9.75 0.35
CA PHE A 86 -2.68 -9.91 -1.08
C PHE A 86 -3.52 -11.18 -1.33
N PRO A 87 -4.48 -11.17 -2.29
CA PRO A 87 -4.94 -10.01 -3.06
C PRO A 87 -5.83 -9.08 -2.25
N THR A 88 -6.81 -9.64 -1.52
CA THR A 88 -7.70 -8.89 -0.63
C THR A 88 -7.98 -9.73 0.61
N LYS A 89 -7.21 -9.49 1.67
CA LYS A 89 -7.44 -10.04 3.01
C LYS A 89 -7.11 -8.99 4.04
N ILE A 90 -7.86 -8.92 5.13
CA ILE A 90 -7.46 -8.15 6.31
C ILE A 90 -6.76 -9.10 7.27
N ILE A 91 -5.57 -8.72 7.73
CA ILE A 91 -4.80 -9.43 8.76
C ILE A 91 -4.81 -8.58 10.02
N ILE A 92 -5.31 -9.13 11.11
CA ILE A 92 -5.35 -8.50 12.43
C ILE A 92 -4.45 -9.30 13.36
N THR A 93 -3.58 -8.61 14.09
CA THR A 93 -2.74 -9.22 15.12
C THR A 93 -3.24 -8.79 16.49
N LYS A 94 -3.66 -9.75 17.32
CA LYS A 94 -4.08 -9.53 18.71
C LYS A 94 -3.38 -10.55 19.61
N ASN A 95 -2.71 -10.10 20.66
CA ASN A 95 -1.96 -10.94 21.61
C ASN A 95 -0.97 -11.91 20.91
N GLY A 96 -0.24 -11.43 19.89
CA GLY A 96 0.71 -12.23 19.12
C GLY A 96 0.08 -13.22 18.12
N LYS A 97 -1.23 -13.44 18.16
CA LYS A 97 -1.95 -14.28 17.19
C LYS A 97 -2.45 -13.45 16.02
N SER A 98 -2.11 -13.86 14.81
CA SER A 98 -2.61 -13.24 13.58
C SER A 98 -3.80 -14.02 13.04
N THR A 99 -4.87 -13.31 12.73
CA THR A 99 -6.11 -13.83 12.12
C THR A 99 -6.34 -13.11 10.81
N TYR A 100 -6.83 -13.82 9.80
CA TYR A 100 -7.09 -13.24 8.49
C TYR A 100 -8.55 -13.42 8.08
N PHE A 101 -9.07 -12.41 7.38
CA PHE A 101 -10.45 -12.38 6.85
C PHE A 101 -10.39 -12.08 5.36
N ALA A 102 -10.96 -12.96 4.54
CA ALA A 102 -10.97 -12.84 3.08
C ALA A 102 -12.27 -12.21 2.54
N SER A 103 -13.30 -12.10 3.38
CA SER A 103 -14.53 -11.36 3.15
C SER A 103 -14.79 -10.41 4.31
N PRO A 104 -15.52 -9.29 4.08
CA PRO A 104 -15.99 -8.40 5.15
C PRO A 104 -16.81 -9.14 6.21
#